data_AF-A0A4Q2Y0E0-F1
#
_entry.id   AF-A0A4Q2Y0E0-F1
#
_cell.length_a   1.000
_cell.length_b   1.000
_cell.length_c   1.000
_cell.angle_alpha   90.00
_cell.angle_beta   90.00
_cell.angle_gamma   90.00
#
_symmetry.space_group_name_H-M   'P 1'
#
loop_
_entity.id
_entity.type
_entity.pdbx_description
1 polymer ?
#
loop_
_entity_poly.entity_id
_entity_poly.type
_entity_poly.pdbx_seq_one_letter_code
_entity_poly.pdbx_strand_id
1 'polypeptide(L)'
;MPCDPSRRRGKISIASAGKKVSTSGFQKPGVPDMLWPKMNILAKNLLILASAGSGKTFQLGNRVIGLIAMGVAPEKIVALTFTRKAAGEFADSVLTKLADAAESDKTAEALRRELALPDADFTAALERVVRALPRLTLGTMDSFFAKVVRGFQ
;
A
#
# COMPACT_ATOMS: atom_id res chain seq x y z
N MET A 1 -35.65 10.70 38.63
CA MET A 1 -34.94 11.45 37.58
C MET A 1 -35.44 10.96 36.22
N PRO A 2 -36.35 11.68 35.53
CA PRO A 2 -36.88 11.26 34.24
C PRO A 2 -35.98 11.73 33.07
N CYS A 3 -35.84 10.90 32.05
CA CYS A 3 -35.10 11.19 30.81
C CYS A 3 -35.91 12.13 29.89
N ASP A 4 -35.24 13.16 29.38
CA ASP A 4 -35.74 14.12 28.38
C ASP A 4 -35.76 13.51 26.96
N PRO A 5 -36.90 13.52 26.25
CA PRO A 5 -37.06 12.91 24.93
C PRO A 5 -36.70 13.80 23.72
N SER A 6 -36.02 14.94 23.89
CA SER A 6 -35.82 15.91 22.80
C SER A 6 -34.59 15.72 21.88
N ARG A 7 -33.85 14.60 21.95
CA ARG A 7 -32.64 14.40 21.10
C ARG A 7 -32.97 13.76 19.74
N ARG A 8 -33.23 14.61 18.75
CA ARG A 8 -33.48 14.26 17.33
C ARG A 8 -32.44 13.28 16.76
N ARG A 9 -32.93 12.15 16.24
CA ARG A 9 -32.20 11.25 15.32
C ARG A 9 -32.05 11.94 13.95
N GLY A 10 -30.85 12.48 13.68
CA GLY A 10 -30.46 12.92 12.35
C GLY A 10 -30.17 11.72 11.46
N LYS A 11 -30.95 11.55 10.39
CA LYS A 11 -30.68 10.62 9.28
C LYS A 11 -29.39 11.05 8.60
N ILE A 12 -28.42 10.14 8.45
CA ILE A 12 -27.27 10.35 7.56
C ILE A 12 -27.54 9.56 6.29
N SER A 13 -27.90 10.28 5.23
CA SER A 13 -27.99 9.75 3.87
C SER A 13 -26.59 9.47 3.34
N ILE A 14 -26.38 8.25 2.84
CA ILE A 14 -25.21 7.84 2.07
C ILE A 14 -25.35 8.40 0.65
N ALA A 15 -24.60 9.45 0.35
CA ALA A 15 -24.39 9.95 -1.00
C ALA A 15 -22.95 9.67 -1.43
N SER A 16 -22.82 8.80 -2.43
CA SER A 16 -21.62 8.62 -3.26
C SER A 16 -21.26 9.94 -3.92
N ALA A 17 -20.07 10.47 -3.60
CA ALA A 17 -19.48 11.57 -4.33
C ALA A 17 -17.96 11.39 -4.34
N GLY A 18 -17.42 11.11 -5.52
CA GLY A 18 -15.98 11.07 -5.77
C GLY A 18 -15.33 12.33 -5.23
N LYS A 19 -14.39 12.17 -4.31
CA LYS A 19 -13.61 13.28 -3.76
C LYS A 19 -12.16 13.05 -4.11
N LYS A 20 -11.67 13.94 -4.98
CA LYS A 20 -10.26 14.13 -5.32
C LYS A 20 -9.41 13.93 -4.06
N VAL A 21 -8.42 13.05 -4.16
CA VAL A 21 -7.34 12.95 -3.17
C VAL A 21 -6.58 14.28 -3.25
N SER A 22 -7.02 15.23 -2.43
CA SER A 22 -6.30 16.45 -2.15
C SER A 22 -5.08 16.06 -1.33
N THR A 23 -3.92 16.24 -1.93
CA THR A 23 -2.64 16.32 -1.22
C THR A 23 -2.64 17.56 -0.34
N SER A 24 -3.43 17.58 0.73
CA SER A 24 -3.25 18.57 1.80
C SER A 24 -2.14 18.04 2.71
N GLY A 25 -0.90 18.42 2.37
CA GLY A 25 0.29 18.10 3.14
C GLY A 25 0.16 18.58 4.58
N PHE A 26 0.50 17.70 5.52
CA PHE A 26 0.81 18.12 6.88
C PHE A 26 2.14 18.87 6.84
N GLN A 27 2.09 20.18 7.01
CA GLN A 27 3.28 21.02 7.06
C GLN A 27 3.88 20.97 8.47
N LYS A 28 5.09 20.43 8.59
CA LYS A 28 5.85 20.56 9.84
C LYS A 28 6.23 22.03 10.03
N PRO A 29 6.02 22.64 11.21
CA PRO A 29 6.45 24.00 11.45
C PRO A 29 7.97 24.12 11.26
N GLY A 30 8.40 25.03 10.39
CA GLY A 30 9.81 25.37 10.18
C GLY A 30 10.50 24.73 8.97
N VAL A 31 9.81 23.97 8.11
CA VAL A 31 10.41 23.42 6.88
C VAL A 31 9.70 23.97 5.64
N PRO A 32 10.37 24.73 4.75
CA PRO A 32 9.81 25.21 3.49
C PRO A 32 9.27 24.06 2.63
N ASP A 33 8.10 24.22 2.01
CA ASP A 33 7.47 23.20 1.14
C ASP A 33 8.40 22.71 0.01
N MET A 34 9.35 23.54 -0.40
CA MET A 34 10.34 23.27 -1.44
C MET A 34 11.37 22.19 -1.03
N LEU A 35 11.54 21.94 0.27
CA LEU A 35 12.42 20.90 0.81
C LEU A 35 11.67 19.59 1.12
N TRP A 36 10.35 19.54 0.91
CA TRP A 36 9.63 18.27 0.99
C TRP A 36 9.86 17.50 -0.31
N PRO A 37 10.56 16.35 -0.28
CA PRO A 37 10.73 15.57 -1.49
C PRO A 37 9.34 15.19 -2.00
N LYS A 38 9.06 15.41 -3.30
CA LYS A 38 8.07 14.57 -3.99
C LYS A 38 8.46 13.14 -3.63
N MET A 39 7.61 12.46 -2.86
CA MET A 39 8.00 11.24 -2.18
C MET A 39 8.41 10.19 -3.21
N ASN A 40 9.71 9.93 -3.32
CA ASN A 40 10.21 8.87 -4.16
C ASN A 40 9.96 7.55 -3.43
N ILE A 41 8.84 6.89 -3.76
CA ILE A 41 8.42 5.63 -3.13
C ILE A 41 9.45 4.50 -3.32
N LEU A 42 10.39 4.65 -4.26
CA LEU A 42 11.43 3.69 -4.61
C LEU A 42 12.82 4.07 -4.06
N ALA A 43 12.93 5.11 -3.22
CA ALA A 43 14.18 5.47 -2.56
C ALA A 43 14.76 4.30 -1.73
N LYS A 44 16.09 4.25 -1.58
CA LYS A 44 16.79 3.19 -0.82
C LYS A 44 16.24 3.04 0.59
N ASN A 45 16.22 4.14 1.34
CA ASN A 45 15.62 4.23 2.67
C ASN A 45 14.43 5.20 2.59
N LEU A 46 13.27 4.78 3.07
CA LEU A 46 12.05 5.56 3.03
C LEU A 46 11.30 5.45 4.36
N LEU A 47 10.95 6.60 4.94
CA LEU A 47 10.07 6.69 6.10
C LEU A 47 8.75 7.33 5.69
N ILE A 48 7.67 6.56 5.77
CA ILE A 48 6.32 7.05 5.46
C ILE A 48 5.63 7.43 6.78
N LEU A 49 5.61 8.72 7.09
CA LEU A 49 4.82 9.27 8.18
C LEU A 49 3.42 9.57 7.65
N ALA A 50 2.39 8.97 8.25
CA ALA A 50 1.04 9.31 7.84
C ALA A 50 0.02 9.12 8.96
N SER A 51 -0.97 10.02 9.02
CA SER A 51 -2.08 10.00 9.97
C SER A 51 -3.04 8.82 9.74
N ALA A 52 -4.01 8.59 10.63
CA ALA A 52 -5.07 7.61 10.36
C ALA A 52 -5.78 7.93 9.03
N GLY A 53 -6.05 6.91 8.20
CA GLY A 53 -6.78 7.05 6.93
C GLY A 53 -6.00 7.67 5.75
N SER A 54 -4.70 7.97 5.89
CA SER A 54 -3.91 8.68 4.86
C SER A 54 -3.18 7.76 3.85
N GLY A 55 -3.49 6.47 3.82
CA GLY A 55 -3.00 5.57 2.77
C GLY A 55 -1.57 5.01 2.96
N LYS A 56 -1.07 4.85 4.19
CA LYS A 56 0.24 4.21 4.47
C LYS A 56 0.39 2.85 3.81
N THR A 57 -0.60 1.99 4.04
CA THR A 57 -0.62 0.62 3.51
C THR A 57 -0.67 0.63 1.98
N PHE A 58 -1.40 1.59 1.41
CA PHE A 58 -1.47 1.78 -0.04
C PHE A 58 -0.11 2.19 -0.63
N GLN A 59 0.58 3.16 -0.01
CA GLN A 59 1.94 3.55 -0.43
C GLN A 59 2.95 2.42 -0.26
N LEU A 60 2.85 1.64 0.83
CA LEU A 60 3.69 0.46 1.04
C LEU A 60 3.43 -0.59 -0.07
N GLY A 61 2.17 -0.78 -0.48
CA GLY A 61 1.81 -1.68 -1.58
C GLY A 61 2.41 -1.23 -2.90
N ASN A 62 2.33 0.07 -3.20
CA ASN A 62 2.97 0.67 -4.37
C ASN A 62 4.48 0.45 -4.37
N ARG A 63 5.13 0.56 -3.21
CA ARG A 63 6.57 0.27 -3.09
C ARG A 63 6.88 -1.18 -3.47
N VAL A 64 6.12 -2.14 -2.96
CA VAL A 64 6.30 -3.56 -3.27
C VAL A 64 6.11 -3.80 -4.78
N ILE A 65 5.02 -3.29 -5.35
CA ILE A 65 4.72 -3.44 -6.78
C ILE A 65 5.82 -2.81 -7.64
N GLY A 66 6.26 -1.60 -7.30
CA GLY A 66 7.33 -0.92 -8.05
C GLY A 66 8.67 -1.64 -7.97
N LEU A 67 9.04 -2.22 -6.83
CA LEU A 67 10.25 -3.05 -6.72
C LEU A 67 10.16 -4.27 -7.64
N ILE A 68 9.02 -4.95 -7.69
CA ILE A 68 8.81 -6.13 -8.55
C ILE A 68 8.83 -5.74 -10.02
N ALA A 69 8.20 -4.61 -10.37
CA ALA A 69 8.18 -4.07 -11.73
C ALA A 69 9.60 -3.69 -12.21
N MET A 70 10.47 -3.21 -11.31
CA MET A 70 11.90 -2.99 -11.59
C MET A 70 12.74 -4.29 -11.68
N GLY A 71 12.13 -5.46 -11.50
CA GLY A 71 12.80 -6.76 -11.62
C GLY A 71 13.36 -7.33 -10.32
N VAL A 72 13.04 -6.73 -9.16
CA VAL A 72 13.37 -7.36 -7.87
C VAL A 72 12.54 -8.64 -7.73
N ALA A 73 13.22 -9.77 -7.54
CA ALA A 73 12.56 -11.06 -7.30
C ALA A 73 11.63 -10.96 -6.07
N PRO A 74 10.35 -11.38 -6.15
CA PRO A 74 9.42 -11.25 -5.04
C PRO A 74 9.89 -11.93 -3.75
N GLU A 75 10.65 -13.02 -3.84
CA GLU A 75 11.22 -13.72 -2.67
C GLU A 75 12.28 -12.91 -1.92
N LYS A 76 12.84 -11.86 -2.54
CA LYS A 76 13.80 -10.93 -1.90
C LYS A 76 13.10 -9.78 -1.17
N ILE A 77 11.77 -9.69 -1.25
CA ILE A 77 10.98 -8.64 -0.61
C ILE A 77 10.33 -9.21 0.64
N VAL A 78 10.62 -8.57 1.77
CA VAL A 78 10.01 -8.88 3.06
C VAL A 78 9.19 -7.66 3.47
N ALA A 79 7.86 -7.80 3.51
CA ALA A 79 6.97 -6.76 4.01
C ALA A 79 6.11 -7.31 5.16
N LEU A 80 6.24 -6.66 6.31
CA LEU A 80 5.75 -7.15 7.59
C LEU A 80 4.70 -6.21 8.16
N THR A 81 3.70 -6.79 8.83
CA THR A 81 2.72 -6.06 9.62
C THR A 81 2.64 -6.62 11.03
N PHE A 82 1.96 -5.89 11.93
CA PHE A 82 1.80 -6.30 13.33
C PHE A 82 0.63 -7.28 13.56
N THR A 83 -0.34 -7.35 12.65
CA THR A 83 -1.53 -8.19 12.84
C THR A 83 -1.80 -9.05 11.62
N ARG A 84 -2.32 -10.26 11.85
CA ARG A 84 -2.68 -11.19 10.76
C ARG A 84 -3.72 -10.58 9.80
N LYS A 85 -4.68 -9.83 10.35
CA LYS A 85 -5.70 -9.14 9.55
C LYS A 85 -5.06 -8.08 8.63
N ALA A 86 -4.18 -7.24 9.15
CA ALA A 86 -3.49 -6.24 8.34
C ALA A 86 -2.56 -6.87 7.30
N ALA A 87 -1.91 -8.00 7.62
CA ALA A 87 -1.12 -8.77 6.65
C ALA A 87 -1.99 -9.27 5.48
N GLY A 88 -3.15 -9.85 5.77
CA GLY A 88 -4.09 -10.33 4.75
C GLY A 88 -4.60 -9.20 3.87
N GLU A 89 -5.14 -8.13 4.46
CA GLU A 89 -5.61 -6.96 3.72
C GLU A 89 -4.51 -6.31 2.86
N PHE A 90 -3.28 -6.31 3.35
CA PHE A 90 -2.13 -5.80 2.61
C PHE A 90 -1.76 -6.69 1.42
N ALA A 91 -1.68 -8.01 1.63
CA ALA A 91 -1.39 -8.96 0.57
C ALA A 91 -2.45 -8.92 -0.53
N ASP A 92 -3.73 -8.94 -0.14
CA ASP A 92 -4.87 -8.82 -1.05
C ASP A 92 -4.79 -7.51 -1.85
N SER A 93 -4.53 -6.39 -1.18
CA SER A 93 -4.39 -5.10 -1.85
C SER A 93 -3.26 -5.06 -2.88
N VAL A 94 -2.12 -5.70 -2.61
CA VAL A 94 -0.99 -5.78 -3.55
C VAL A 94 -1.34 -6.64 -4.75
N LEU A 95 -1.92 -7.82 -4.51
CA LEU A 95 -2.29 -8.77 -5.55
C LEU A 95 -3.39 -8.23 -6.46
N THR A 96 -4.46 -7.68 -5.89
CA THR A 96 -5.56 -7.08 -6.66
C THR A 96 -5.06 -5.92 -7.52
N LYS A 97 -4.26 -5.02 -6.95
CA LYS A 97 -3.75 -3.87 -7.71
C LYS A 97 -2.83 -4.28 -8.86
N LEU A 98 -2.05 -5.34 -8.68
CA LEU A 98 -1.20 -5.89 -9.74
C LEU A 98 -2.00 -6.62 -10.81
N ALA A 99 -3.03 -7.37 -10.41
CA ALA A 99 -3.97 -8.03 -11.32
C ALA A 99 -4.74 -7.02 -12.17
N ASP A 100 -5.32 -5.99 -11.55
CA ASP A 100 -6.02 -4.91 -12.23
C ASP A 100 -5.12 -4.23 -13.28
N ALA A 101 -3.85 -3.99 -12.94
CA ALA A 101 -2.87 -3.38 -13.84
C ALA A 101 -2.39 -4.32 -14.95
N ALA A 102 -2.48 -5.64 -14.78
CA ALA A 102 -2.18 -6.62 -15.83
C ALA A 102 -3.36 -6.84 -16.78
N GLU A 103 -4.60 -6.64 -16.30
CA GLU A 103 -5.82 -6.86 -17.08
C GLU A 103 -6.21 -5.65 -17.96
N SER A 104 -5.94 -4.42 -17.51
CA SER A 104 -6.41 -3.21 -18.19
C SER A 104 -5.29 -2.19 -18.45
N ASP A 105 -5.20 -1.73 -19.70
CA ASP A 105 -4.23 -0.70 -20.10
C ASP A 105 -4.42 0.62 -19.35
N LYS A 106 -5.67 0.94 -18.98
CA LYS A 106 -5.99 2.18 -18.27
C LYS A 106 -5.46 2.17 -16.84
N THR A 107 -5.61 1.05 -16.13
CA THR A 107 -5.08 0.87 -14.77
C THR A 107 -3.57 0.71 -14.79
N ALA A 108 -3.02 0.02 -15.80
CA ALA A 108 -1.58 -0.05 -16.04
C ALA A 108 -1.00 1.36 -16.17
N GLU A 109 -1.53 2.19 -17.07
CA GLU A 109 -1.05 3.55 -17.32
C GLU A 109 -1.14 4.45 -16.07
N ALA A 110 -2.22 4.34 -15.30
CA ALA A 110 -2.34 5.04 -14.02
C ALA A 110 -1.24 4.63 -13.04
N LEU A 111 -0.94 3.33 -12.96
CA LEU A 111 0.08 2.79 -12.08
C LEU A 111 1.51 3.14 -12.53
N ARG A 112 1.79 3.15 -13.84
CA ARG A 112 3.06 3.64 -14.40
C ARG A 112 3.35 5.06 -13.97
N ARG A 113 2.35 5.94 -14.07
CA ARG A 113 2.45 7.34 -13.63
C ARG A 113 2.65 7.47 -12.14
N GLU A 114 1.92 6.68 -11.36
CA GLU A 114 2.01 6.69 -9.89
C GLU A 114 3.38 6.22 -9.38
N LEU A 115 3.97 5.21 -10.03
CA LEU A 115 5.28 4.65 -9.69
C LEU A 115 6.46 5.34 -10.39
N ALA A 116 6.18 6.25 -11.34
CA ALA A 116 7.17 6.83 -12.26
C ALA A 116 7.97 5.76 -13.03
N LEU A 117 7.30 4.72 -13.51
CA LEU A 117 7.86 3.61 -14.29
C LEU A 117 7.16 3.50 -15.67
N PRO A 118 7.61 4.26 -16.69
CA PRO A 118 6.93 4.33 -17.98
C PRO A 118 6.95 3.02 -18.79
N ASP A 119 7.96 2.18 -18.57
CA ASP A 119 8.14 0.92 -19.32
C ASP A 119 7.80 -0.32 -18.47
N ALA A 120 7.10 -0.14 -17.34
CA ALA A 120 6.74 -1.26 -16.49
C ALA A 120 5.78 -2.22 -17.21
N ASP A 121 6.18 -3.49 -17.24
CA ASP A 121 5.35 -4.62 -17.64
C ASP A 121 4.73 -5.26 -16.39
N PHE A 122 3.47 -4.89 -16.12
CA PHE A 122 2.74 -5.40 -14.96
C PHE A 122 2.24 -6.84 -15.16
N THR A 123 2.11 -7.31 -16.39
CA THR A 123 1.79 -8.71 -16.70
C THR A 123 2.96 -9.60 -16.31
N ALA A 124 4.17 -9.27 -16.76
CA ALA A 124 5.38 -9.97 -16.34
C ALA A 124 5.62 -9.87 -14.82
N ALA A 125 5.32 -8.72 -14.21
CA ALA A 125 5.40 -8.56 -12.76
C ALA A 125 4.41 -9.48 -12.03
N LEU A 126 3.16 -9.56 -12.50
CA LEU A 126 2.15 -10.46 -11.94
C LEU A 126 2.57 -11.93 -12.05
N GLU A 127 3.07 -12.35 -13.20
CA GLU A 127 3.57 -13.71 -13.39
C GLU A 127 4.67 -14.07 -12.39
N ARG A 128 5.63 -13.16 -12.16
CA ARG A 128 6.69 -13.35 -11.16
C ARG A 128 6.08 -13.54 -9.77
N VAL A 129 5.10 -12.71 -9.40
CA VAL A 129 4.43 -12.81 -8.09
C VAL A 129 3.69 -14.12 -7.95
N VAL A 130 2.87 -14.50 -8.93
CA VAL A 130 2.07 -15.74 -8.90
C VAL A 130 2.98 -16.97 -8.75
N ARG A 131 4.10 -17.02 -9.49
CA ARG A 131 5.10 -18.10 -9.37
C ARG A 131 5.78 -18.12 -8.00
N ALA A 132 5.95 -16.96 -7.37
CA ALA A 132 6.60 -16.80 -6.09
C ALA A 132 5.64 -16.89 -4.88
N LEU A 133 4.31 -16.95 -5.07
CA LEU A 133 3.30 -16.90 -4.01
C LEU A 133 3.60 -17.80 -2.80
N PRO A 134 4.01 -19.09 -2.96
CA PRO A 134 4.31 -19.95 -1.81
C PRO A 134 5.48 -19.47 -0.95
N ARG A 135 6.38 -18.65 -1.51
CA ARG A 135 7.60 -18.14 -0.87
C ARG A 135 7.52 -16.65 -0.56
N LEU A 136 6.52 -15.96 -1.08
CA LEU A 136 6.30 -14.53 -0.90
C LEU A 136 6.13 -14.21 0.59
N THR A 137 6.84 -13.19 1.06
CA THR A 137 6.85 -12.82 2.49
C THR A 137 6.11 -11.51 2.70
N LEU A 138 4.78 -11.58 2.57
CA LEU A 138 3.83 -10.55 3.00
C LEU A 138 3.07 -11.10 4.21
N GLY A 139 3.49 -10.74 5.43
CA GLY A 139 3.05 -11.47 6.61
C GLY A 139 3.18 -10.70 7.90
N THR A 140 2.98 -11.40 9.02
CA THR A 140 3.27 -10.81 10.33
C THR A 140 4.73 -10.93 10.69
N MET A 141 5.19 -10.01 11.52
CA MET A 141 6.53 -10.07 12.11
C MET A 141 6.82 -11.41 12.81
N ASP A 142 5.85 -11.96 13.55
CA ASP A 142 6.01 -13.26 14.23
C ASP A 142 6.22 -14.43 13.26
N SER A 143 5.44 -14.44 12.16
CA SER A 143 5.54 -15.49 11.14
C SER A 143 6.90 -15.44 10.43
N PHE A 144 7.43 -14.24 10.22
CA PHE A 144 8.76 -14.05 9.68
C PHE A 144 9.84 -14.58 10.62
N PHE A 145 9.81 -14.21 11.90
CA PHE A 145 10.79 -14.71 12.87
C PHE A 145 10.73 -16.23 13.03
N ALA A 146 9.53 -16.81 13.05
CA ALA A 146 9.37 -18.27 13.07
C ALA A 146 10.01 -18.94 11.84
N LYS A 147 9.88 -18.33 10.64
CA LYS A 147 10.51 -18.83 9.40
C LYS A 147 12.04 -18.73 9.47
N VAL A 148 12.57 -17.64 10.01
CA VAL A 148 14.03 -17.46 10.20
C VAL A 148 14.59 -18.52 11.13
N VAL A 149 13.98 -18.74 12.29
CA VAL A 149 14.46 -19.73 13.28
C VAL A 149 14.47 -21.14 12.70
N ARG A 150 13.41 -21.54 11.98
CA ARG A 150 13.34 -22.86 11.32
C ARG A 150 14.37 -23.05 10.22
N GLY A 151 14.93 -21.98 9.66
CA GLY A 151 15.96 -22.06 8.62
C GLY A 151 17.35 -22.43 9.14
N PHE A 152 17.55 -22.46 10.46
CA PHE A 152 18.82 -22.80 11.11
C PHE A 152 18.80 -24.15 11.86
N GLN A 153 17.73 -24.94 11.70
CA GLN A 153 17.56 -26.27 12.28
C GLN A 153 17.74 -27.34 11.20
#